data_AF-A0A3D3M164-F1
#
_entry.id   AF-A0A3D3M164-F1
#
_cell.length_a   1.000
_cell.length_b   1.000
_cell.length_c   1.000
_cell.angle_alpha   90.00
_cell.angle_beta   90.00
_cell.angle_gamma   90.00
#
_symmetry.space_group_name_H-M   'P 1'
#
loop_
_entity.id
_entity.type
_entity.pdbx_description
1 polymer ?
#
loop_
_entity_poly.entity_id
_entity_poly.type
_entity_poly.pdbx_seq_one_letter_code
_entity_poly.pdbx_strand_id
1 'polypeptide(L)'
;MFMYSVRRLITAVFILFGASFLIYNLVAIAGDPLEELRTSQSPNKDALIAQRIALLDLDTPAPLRYFKWVGGILGCFAGKCDFGSNLAGTQVTQLLSNAILQTLTLVVASTILAILIGISLGIVSALRQYSGLDYTITFLSFLFFSLPSFWIAVLLKEFLAIGFNNFLRNPTVTMPTTLIIAALAGLFWYSASFGKQKTRYLMGVLGFVLTAGLIIFVSATEWLSNPFLGIPFLLPLGVIAALLFTVLVSGMRNRRALGAGLTMVVVGLAIYFPIQSLLNQATFLMVVIIAVAMMLVGWVAGLLWGGYDKGQGARVGMLSGLAMALLIIVDRFMQAWPDYVGNSRIKGRPIPTANASTPNLQGDFWILSTDTLTHILLPTVALTLISLAAYSRYSRASMLEIMNQDYIRTARAKGVSERTVVMKHAFRNALIPLATIIAMDIGSIIGGAAITERIFAFKGMGTLFLDSLAHTDPNPVMGVFLVTGIMALVFNLVADLLYSALDPRVRVKA
;
A
#
# COMPACT_ATOMS: atom_id res chain seq x y z
N MET A 1 -24.42 12.85 15.56
CA MET A 1 -23.39 12.56 14.54
C MET A 1 -23.65 13.29 13.23
N PHE A 2 -24.80 13.13 12.59
CA PHE A 2 -25.14 13.80 11.33
C PHE A 2 -24.94 15.33 11.38
N MET A 3 -25.50 16.02 12.38
CA MET A 3 -25.36 17.49 12.51
C MET A 3 -23.91 17.95 12.71
N TYR A 4 -23.07 17.15 13.38
CA TYR A 4 -21.65 17.41 13.56
C TYR A 4 -20.90 17.27 12.23
N SER A 5 -21.14 16.17 11.49
CA SER A 5 -20.54 15.95 10.17
C SER A 5 -20.96 17.03 9.16
N VAL A 6 -22.23 17.45 9.18
CA VAL A 6 -22.74 18.54 8.33
C VAL A 6 -22.07 19.88 8.67
N ARG A 7 -22.00 20.25 9.96
CA ARG A 7 -21.32 21.50 10.38
C ARG A 7 -19.86 21.49 9.95
N ARG A 8 -19.15 20.38 10.14
CA ARG A 8 -17.74 20.24 9.73
C ARG A 8 -17.58 20.33 8.22
N LEU A 9 -18.47 19.70 7.44
CA LEU A 9 -18.45 19.75 5.99
C LEU A 9 -18.70 21.16 5.46
N ILE A 10 -19.63 21.90 6.04
CA ILE A 10 -19.88 23.31 5.69
C ILE A 10 -18.64 24.16 5.96
N THR A 11 -18.06 24.07 7.18
CA THR A 11 -16.84 24.80 7.52
C THR A 11 -15.70 24.47 6.56
N ALA A 12 -15.53 23.19 6.23
CA ALA A 12 -14.54 22.72 5.27
C ALA A 12 -14.73 23.29 3.87
N VAL A 13 -15.96 23.35 3.36
CA VAL A 13 -16.27 23.94 2.05
C VAL A 13 -15.93 25.42 2.04
N PHE A 14 -16.25 26.17 3.10
CA PHE A 14 -15.87 27.59 3.20
C PHE A 14 -14.36 27.79 3.27
N ILE A 15 -13.64 26.95 4.03
CA ILE A 15 -12.17 26.99 4.08
C ILE A 15 -11.59 26.68 2.70
N LEU A 16 -12.09 25.63 2.02
CA LEU A 16 -11.62 25.24 0.70
C LEU A 16 -11.86 26.35 -0.32
N PHE A 17 -13.04 26.97 -0.30
CA PHE A 17 -13.38 28.10 -1.17
C PHE A 17 -12.50 29.33 -0.92
N GLY A 18 -12.30 29.70 0.35
CA GLY A 18 -11.43 30.82 0.72
C GLY A 18 -9.97 30.56 0.33
N ALA A 19 -9.46 29.37 0.63
CA ALA A 19 -8.11 28.96 0.26
C ALA A 19 -7.93 28.86 -1.27
N SER A 20 -8.93 28.34 -2.00
CA SER A 20 -8.87 28.26 -3.46
C SER A 20 -8.85 29.63 -4.11
N PHE A 21 -9.64 30.58 -3.59
CA PHE A 21 -9.61 31.97 -4.06
C PHE A 21 -8.23 32.59 -3.85
N LEU A 22 -7.64 32.44 -2.66
CA LEU A 22 -6.31 32.98 -2.36
C LEU A 22 -5.24 32.35 -3.26
N ILE A 23 -5.21 31.03 -3.38
CA ILE A 23 -4.22 30.31 -4.18
C ILE A 23 -4.33 30.67 -5.67
N TYR A 24 -5.55 30.75 -6.21
CA TYR A 24 -5.74 31.14 -7.61
C TYR A 24 -5.12 32.51 -7.90
N ASN A 25 -5.42 33.50 -7.05
CA ASN A 25 -4.90 34.85 -7.22
C ASN A 25 -3.39 34.90 -7.01
N LEU A 26 -2.86 34.19 -6.01
CA LEU A 26 -1.42 34.10 -5.79
C LEU A 26 -0.69 33.52 -7.00
N VAL A 27 -1.17 32.42 -7.57
CA VAL A 27 -0.57 31.82 -8.76
C VAL A 27 -0.71 32.74 -9.96
N ALA A 28 -1.88 33.33 -10.17
CA ALA A 28 -2.12 34.24 -11.30
C ALA A 28 -1.27 35.53 -11.24
N ILE A 29 -0.85 35.97 -10.05
CA ILE A 29 -0.03 37.18 -9.85
C ILE A 29 1.47 36.84 -9.77
N ALA A 30 1.83 35.61 -9.40
CA ALA A 30 3.22 35.21 -9.14
C ALA A 30 4.12 35.24 -10.39
N GLY A 31 3.57 35.17 -11.60
CA GLY A 31 4.35 35.13 -12.83
C GLY A 31 3.54 35.47 -14.09
N ASP A 32 4.24 35.57 -15.22
CA ASP A 32 3.66 35.90 -16.52
C ASP A 32 3.51 34.64 -17.39
N PRO A 33 2.28 34.17 -17.67
CA PRO A 33 2.04 32.97 -18.49
C PRO A 33 2.44 33.16 -19.97
N LEU A 34 2.83 34.37 -20.38
CA LEU A 34 3.28 34.71 -21.73
C LEU A 34 4.79 34.91 -21.84
N GLU A 35 5.56 34.76 -20.75
CA GLU A 35 6.99 35.07 -20.72
C GLU A 35 7.79 34.27 -21.77
N GLU A 36 7.51 32.97 -21.88
CA GLU A 36 8.13 32.08 -22.88
C GLU A 36 7.85 32.54 -24.32
N LEU A 37 6.62 32.98 -24.61
CA LEU A 37 6.26 33.47 -25.93
C LEU A 37 6.86 34.85 -26.19
N ARG A 38 6.96 35.71 -25.18
CA ARG A 38 7.59 37.04 -25.26
C ARG A 38 9.08 36.98 -25.53
N THR A 39 9.76 35.91 -25.12
CA THR A 39 11.19 35.68 -25.36
C THR A 39 11.48 34.83 -26.60
N SER A 40 10.46 34.17 -27.17
CA SER A 40 10.56 33.41 -28.42
C SER A 40 10.96 34.29 -29.62
N GLN A 41 11.80 33.76 -30.50
CA GLN A 41 12.18 34.39 -31.78
C GLN A 41 11.34 33.89 -32.97
N SER A 42 10.28 33.15 -32.71
CA SER A 42 9.43 32.56 -33.75
C SER A 42 8.70 33.65 -34.57
N PRO A 43 8.63 33.53 -35.91
CA PRO A 43 7.95 34.52 -36.76
C PRO A 43 6.45 34.68 -36.46
N ASN A 44 5.82 33.65 -35.88
CA ASN A 44 4.41 33.60 -35.50
C ASN A 44 4.15 33.92 -34.02
N LYS A 45 5.14 34.49 -33.31
CA LYS A 45 5.06 34.85 -31.90
C LYS A 45 3.78 35.61 -31.52
N ASP A 46 3.46 36.68 -32.24
CA ASP A 46 2.31 37.54 -31.87
C ASP A 46 0.97 36.80 -32.01
N ALA A 47 0.86 35.92 -33.01
CA ALA A 47 -0.30 35.06 -33.19
C ALA A 47 -0.42 34.02 -32.05
N LEU A 48 0.70 33.44 -31.60
CA LEU A 48 0.71 32.51 -30.46
C LEU A 48 0.37 33.21 -29.14
N ILE A 49 0.82 34.46 -28.94
CA ILE A 49 0.46 35.28 -27.78
C ILE A 49 -1.04 35.55 -27.78
N ALA A 50 -1.61 36.02 -28.90
CA ALA A 50 -3.05 36.27 -29.01
C ALA A 50 -3.87 34.99 -28.78
N GLN A 51 -3.42 33.86 -29.33
CA GLN A 51 -4.05 32.56 -29.09
C GLN A 51 -4.04 32.18 -27.61
N ARG A 52 -2.92 32.40 -26.91
CA ARG A 52 -2.78 32.08 -25.48
C ARG A 52 -3.63 32.98 -24.60
N ILE A 53 -3.71 34.27 -24.92
CA ILE A 53 -4.58 35.24 -24.25
C ILE A 53 -6.05 34.79 -24.35
N ALA A 54 -6.50 34.44 -25.56
CA ALA A 54 -7.86 33.96 -25.78
C ALA A 54 -8.14 32.61 -25.09
N LEU A 55 -7.17 31.68 -25.11
CA LEU A 55 -7.33 30.33 -24.55
C LEU A 55 -7.44 30.35 -23.01
N LEU A 56 -6.70 31.23 -22.34
CA LEU A 56 -6.66 31.33 -20.88
C LEU A 56 -7.46 32.52 -20.33
N ASP A 57 -8.17 33.27 -21.18
CA ASP A 57 -8.94 34.46 -20.81
C ASP A 57 -8.10 35.48 -20.02
N LEU A 58 -6.86 35.73 -20.49
CA LEU A 58 -5.87 36.55 -19.77
C LEU A 58 -6.25 38.04 -19.71
N ASP A 59 -7.18 38.50 -20.56
CA ASP A 59 -7.70 39.88 -20.54
C ASP A 59 -8.57 40.17 -19.32
N THR A 60 -9.06 39.14 -18.64
CA THR A 60 -9.83 39.33 -17.41
C THR A 60 -8.96 39.39 -16.16
N PRO A 61 -9.24 40.32 -15.24
CA PRO A 61 -8.56 40.37 -13.95
C PRO A 61 -8.68 39.04 -13.20
N ALA A 62 -7.58 38.60 -12.57
CA ALA A 62 -7.49 37.30 -11.88
C ALA A 62 -8.65 37.03 -10.90
N PRO A 63 -9.15 37.98 -10.08
CA PRO A 63 -10.28 37.73 -9.21
C PRO A 63 -11.56 37.35 -9.96
N LEU A 64 -11.83 37.97 -11.11
CA LEU A 64 -13.02 37.66 -11.93
C LEU A 64 -12.84 36.33 -12.68
N ARG A 65 -11.63 36.07 -13.15
CA ARG A 65 -11.28 34.82 -13.83
C ARG A 65 -11.45 33.60 -12.91
N TYR A 66 -11.18 33.75 -11.61
CA TYR A 66 -11.49 32.74 -10.60
C TYR A 66 -12.98 32.37 -10.59
N PHE A 67 -13.88 33.37 -10.57
CA PHE A 67 -15.32 33.10 -10.55
C PHE A 67 -15.81 32.44 -11.84
N LYS A 68 -15.23 32.79 -12.99
CA LYS A 68 -15.47 32.06 -14.26
C LYS A 68 -15.02 30.61 -14.17
N TRP A 69 -13.82 30.37 -13.64
CA TRP A 69 -13.28 29.03 -13.42
C TRP A 69 -14.17 28.19 -12.47
N VAL A 70 -14.61 28.77 -11.35
CA VAL A 70 -15.58 28.14 -10.44
C VAL A 70 -16.91 27.85 -11.16
N GLY A 71 -17.39 28.76 -12.01
CA GLY A 71 -18.57 28.52 -12.85
C GLY A 71 -18.43 27.30 -13.76
N GLY A 72 -17.25 27.11 -14.37
CA GLY A 72 -16.93 25.91 -15.16
C GLY A 72 -16.98 24.61 -14.34
N ILE A 73 -16.48 24.65 -13.10
CA ILE A 73 -16.53 23.49 -12.19
C ILE A 73 -17.94 23.20 -11.72
N LEU A 74 -18.72 24.22 -11.37
CA LEU A 74 -20.12 24.04 -10.98
C LEU A 74 -20.95 23.43 -12.13
N GLY A 75 -20.52 23.63 -13.37
CA GLY A 75 -21.03 22.92 -14.55
C GLY A 75 -20.96 21.39 -14.45
N CYS A 76 -20.06 20.83 -13.61
CA CYS A 76 -20.04 19.40 -13.32
C CYS A 76 -21.35 18.86 -12.76
N PHE A 77 -22.08 19.65 -11.95
CA PHE A 77 -23.38 19.24 -11.42
C PHE A 77 -24.45 19.14 -12.53
N ALA A 78 -24.25 19.82 -13.66
CA ALA A 78 -25.09 19.77 -14.85
C ALA A 78 -24.52 18.85 -15.95
N GLY A 79 -23.49 18.06 -15.65
CA GLY A 79 -22.86 17.12 -16.60
C GLY A 79 -21.86 17.74 -17.58
N LYS A 80 -21.51 19.03 -17.43
CA LYS A 80 -20.50 19.74 -18.24
C LYS A 80 -19.35 20.21 -17.35
N CYS A 81 -18.47 19.28 -16.99
CA CYS A 81 -17.27 19.60 -16.21
C CYS A 81 -16.24 20.34 -17.06
N ASP A 82 -15.90 21.57 -16.68
CA ASP A 82 -14.79 22.32 -17.28
C ASP A 82 -13.86 22.87 -16.20
N PHE A 83 -12.61 22.41 -16.22
CA PHE A 83 -11.54 22.87 -15.32
C PHE A 83 -10.59 23.87 -16.02
N GLY A 84 -10.93 24.27 -17.24
CA GLY A 84 -10.06 25.04 -18.12
C GLY A 84 -9.04 24.18 -18.86
N SER A 85 -8.20 24.87 -19.62
CA SER A 85 -7.06 24.29 -20.33
C SER A 85 -5.76 24.72 -19.67
N ASN A 86 -4.73 23.89 -19.82
CA ASN A 86 -3.37 24.27 -19.44
C ASN A 86 -2.75 25.21 -20.48
N LEU A 87 -1.54 25.68 -20.19
CA LEU A 87 -0.73 26.47 -21.12
C LEU A 87 -0.62 25.80 -22.51
N ALA A 88 -0.41 24.49 -22.60
CA ALA A 88 -0.31 23.79 -23.89
C ALA A 88 -1.64 23.64 -24.66
N GLY A 89 -2.77 24.08 -24.10
CA GLY A 89 -4.10 23.92 -24.68
C GLY A 89 -4.75 22.55 -24.43
N THR A 90 -4.12 21.70 -23.63
CA THR A 90 -4.69 20.42 -23.18
C THR A 90 -5.70 20.68 -22.07
N GLN A 91 -6.84 19.98 -22.12
CA GLN A 91 -7.88 20.09 -21.10
C GLN A 91 -7.36 19.58 -19.74
N VAL A 92 -7.58 20.36 -18.68
CA VAL A 92 -7.16 20.02 -17.33
C VAL A 92 -7.90 18.77 -16.81
N THR A 93 -9.13 18.55 -17.24
CA THR A 93 -9.92 17.33 -16.89
C THR A 93 -9.19 16.04 -17.24
N GLN A 94 -8.55 15.98 -18.42
CA GLN A 94 -7.81 14.81 -18.89
C GLN A 94 -6.49 14.61 -18.13
N LEU A 95 -5.82 15.71 -17.78
CA LEU A 95 -4.59 15.67 -16.97
C LEU A 95 -4.91 15.20 -15.55
N LEU A 96 -5.99 15.72 -14.96
CA LEU A 96 -6.43 15.37 -13.62
C LEU A 96 -6.87 13.91 -13.53
N SER A 97 -7.69 13.39 -14.46
CA SER A 97 -8.18 12.01 -14.36
C SER A 97 -7.04 11.00 -14.30
N ASN A 98 -6.00 11.20 -15.11
CA ASN A 98 -4.80 10.36 -15.10
C ASN A 98 -3.99 10.53 -13.80
N ALA A 99 -3.77 11.79 -13.39
CA ALA A 99 -2.98 12.12 -12.21
C ALA A 99 -3.61 11.59 -10.90
N ILE A 100 -4.93 11.70 -10.78
CA ILE A 100 -5.71 11.24 -9.61
C ILE A 100 -5.53 9.74 -9.40
N LEU A 101 -5.64 8.94 -10.46
CA LEU A 101 -5.52 7.49 -10.38
C LEU A 101 -4.13 7.07 -9.88
N GLN A 102 -3.08 7.74 -10.35
CA GLN A 102 -1.70 7.44 -9.94
C GLN A 102 -1.47 7.77 -8.46
N THR A 103 -1.80 8.99 -8.04
CA THR A 103 -1.64 9.40 -6.64
C THR A 103 -2.49 8.55 -5.71
N LEU A 104 -3.76 8.30 -6.07
CA LEU A 104 -4.66 7.50 -5.24
C LEU A 104 -4.15 6.07 -5.07
N THR A 105 -3.62 5.45 -6.14
CA THR A 105 -3.04 4.11 -6.08
C THR A 105 -1.88 4.07 -5.07
N LEU A 106 -0.96 5.05 -5.15
CA LEU A 106 0.17 5.14 -4.23
C LEU A 106 -0.28 5.38 -2.78
N VAL A 107 -1.12 6.39 -2.55
CA VAL A 107 -1.61 6.78 -1.22
C VAL A 107 -2.38 5.63 -0.57
N VAL A 108 -3.31 5.00 -1.29
CA VAL A 108 -4.13 3.91 -0.73
C VAL A 108 -3.28 2.68 -0.45
N ALA A 109 -2.42 2.26 -1.39
CA ALA A 109 -1.57 1.09 -1.21
C ALA A 109 -0.60 1.29 -0.03
N SER A 110 0.05 2.45 0.06
CA SER A 110 0.99 2.74 1.14
C SER A 110 0.29 2.86 2.48
N THR A 111 -0.90 3.48 2.54
CA THR A 111 -1.67 3.63 3.78
C THR A 111 -2.09 2.27 4.32
N ILE A 112 -2.62 1.39 3.46
CA ILE A 112 -3.03 0.04 3.87
C ILE A 112 -1.81 -0.74 4.40
N LEU A 113 -0.69 -0.73 3.68
CA LEU A 113 0.52 -1.42 4.12
C LEU A 113 1.10 -0.83 5.41
N ALA A 114 1.11 0.49 5.56
CA ALA A 114 1.61 1.16 6.75
C ALA A 114 0.75 0.85 7.98
N ILE A 115 -0.58 0.85 7.84
CA ILE A 115 -1.50 0.45 8.90
C ILE A 115 -1.26 -1.02 9.27
N LEU A 116 -1.27 -1.92 8.29
CA LEU A 116 -1.14 -3.36 8.55
C LEU A 116 0.19 -3.70 9.21
N ILE A 117 1.31 -3.21 8.67
CA ILE A 117 2.65 -3.52 9.17
C ILE A 117 2.92 -2.73 10.46
N GLY A 118 2.69 -1.42 10.45
CA GLY A 118 2.97 -0.53 11.58
C GLY A 118 2.17 -0.90 12.83
N ILE A 119 0.85 -1.10 12.72
CA ILE A 119 0.02 -1.49 13.87
C ILE A 119 0.46 -2.86 14.40
N SER A 120 0.71 -3.84 13.52
CA SER A 120 1.15 -5.17 13.90
C SER A 120 2.49 -5.14 14.64
N LEU A 121 3.49 -4.43 14.09
CA LEU A 121 4.79 -4.26 14.74
C LEU A 121 4.67 -3.56 16.09
N GLY A 122 3.85 -2.51 16.18
CA GLY A 122 3.60 -1.79 17.43
C GLY A 122 2.97 -2.65 18.52
N ILE A 123 1.98 -3.48 18.16
CA ILE A 123 1.34 -4.43 19.09
C ILE A 123 2.36 -5.47 19.56
N VAL A 124 3.09 -6.09 18.63
CA VAL A 124 4.06 -7.14 18.98
C VAL A 124 5.18 -6.58 19.87
N SER A 125 5.65 -5.35 19.60
CA SER A 125 6.60 -4.64 20.44
C SER A 125 6.03 -4.33 21.83
N ALA A 126 4.77 -3.89 21.94
CA ALA A 126 4.12 -3.63 23.24
C ALA A 126 3.92 -4.90 24.08
N LEU A 127 3.49 -6.00 23.46
CA LEU A 127 3.34 -7.29 24.14
C LEU A 127 4.67 -7.87 24.61
N ARG A 128 5.78 -7.41 24.02
CA ARG A 128 7.15 -7.83 24.34
C ARG A 128 7.97 -6.66 24.84
N GLN A 129 7.38 -5.84 25.69
CA GLN A 129 8.03 -4.67 26.28
C GLN A 129 9.39 -5.01 26.87
N TYR A 130 10.39 -4.18 26.60
CA TYR A 130 11.79 -4.34 27.03
C TYR A 130 12.53 -5.57 26.46
N SER A 131 11.96 -6.26 25.48
CA SER A 131 12.65 -7.35 24.76
C SER A 131 13.60 -6.81 23.67
N GLY A 132 14.49 -7.66 23.16
CA GLY A 132 15.35 -7.32 22.03
C GLY A 132 14.55 -6.88 20.79
N LEU A 133 13.42 -7.55 20.51
CA LEU A 133 12.50 -7.18 19.45
C LEU A 133 11.95 -5.76 19.63
N ASP A 134 11.55 -5.40 20.86
CA ASP A 134 11.02 -4.07 21.18
C ASP A 134 12.06 -2.98 20.89
N TYR A 135 13.30 -3.17 21.35
CA TYR A 135 14.40 -2.25 21.07
C TYR A 135 14.71 -2.16 19.57
N THR A 136 14.73 -3.28 18.83
CA THR A 136 14.98 -3.28 17.38
C THR A 136 13.88 -2.54 16.61
N ILE A 137 12.61 -2.82 16.87
CA ILE A 137 11.48 -2.14 16.19
C ILE A 137 11.49 -0.66 16.52
N THR A 138 11.72 -0.30 17.78
CA THR A 138 11.78 1.10 18.24
C THR A 138 12.93 1.85 17.57
N PHE A 139 14.12 1.25 17.51
CA PHE A 139 15.28 1.83 16.83
C PHE A 139 15.02 2.05 15.34
N LEU A 140 14.54 1.02 14.62
CA LEU A 140 14.21 1.15 13.19
C LEU A 140 13.12 2.19 12.94
N SER A 141 12.11 2.25 13.81
CA SER A 141 11.04 3.26 13.70
C SER A 141 11.62 4.66 13.86
N PHE A 142 12.50 4.90 14.85
CA PHE A 142 13.16 6.21 15.00
C PHE A 142 14.10 6.54 13.86
N LEU A 143 14.84 5.55 13.33
CA LEU A 143 15.69 5.73 12.17
C LEU A 143 14.87 6.22 10.97
N PHE A 144 13.82 5.49 10.59
CA PHE A 144 12.98 5.88 9.44
C PHE A 144 12.21 7.19 9.66
N PHE A 145 11.78 7.46 10.89
CA PHE A 145 11.14 8.73 11.22
C PHE A 145 12.08 9.94 11.08
N SER A 146 13.37 9.75 11.33
CA SER A 146 14.37 10.82 11.28
C SER A 146 14.90 11.07 9.86
N LEU A 147 14.64 10.17 8.93
CA LEU A 147 15.12 10.26 7.56
C LEU A 147 14.11 11.01 6.68
N PRO A 148 14.54 12.03 5.91
CA PRO A 148 13.67 12.68 4.95
C PRO A 148 13.11 11.70 3.91
N SER A 149 11.85 11.89 3.53
CA SER A 149 11.14 11.04 2.55
C SER A 149 11.88 10.93 1.23
N PHE A 150 12.43 12.05 0.73
CA PHE A 150 13.18 12.08 -0.52
C PHE A 150 14.45 11.24 -0.44
N TRP A 151 15.11 11.22 0.72
CA TRP A 151 16.36 10.48 0.90
C TRP A 151 16.10 8.97 0.86
N ILE A 152 15.05 8.50 1.55
CA ILE A 152 14.62 7.10 1.48
C ILE A 152 14.30 6.72 0.04
N ALA A 153 13.53 7.55 -0.69
CA ALA A 153 13.19 7.29 -2.08
C ALA A 153 14.43 7.16 -2.98
N VAL A 154 15.45 8.02 -2.79
CA VAL A 154 16.72 7.95 -3.54
C VAL A 154 17.51 6.69 -3.18
N LEU A 155 17.59 6.31 -1.90
CA LEU A 155 18.24 5.06 -1.50
C LEU A 155 17.55 3.83 -2.08
N LEU A 156 16.22 3.81 -2.09
CA LEU A 156 15.45 2.73 -2.71
C LEU A 156 15.75 2.64 -4.21
N LYS A 157 15.91 3.77 -4.91
CA LYS A 157 16.33 3.77 -6.31
C LYS A 157 17.73 3.20 -6.50
N GLU A 158 18.69 3.66 -5.71
CA GLU A 158 20.08 3.24 -5.87
C GLU A 158 20.28 1.76 -5.53
N PHE A 159 19.83 1.34 -4.35
CA PHE A 159 20.10 0.00 -3.86
C PHE A 159 19.07 -1.04 -4.34
N LEU A 160 17.77 -0.72 -4.29
CA LEU A 160 16.70 -1.69 -4.58
C LEU A 160 16.25 -1.71 -6.05
N ALA A 161 16.44 -0.65 -6.83
CA ALA A 161 16.27 -0.72 -8.29
C ALA A 161 17.60 -0.94 -9.01
N ILE A 162 18.52 0.02 -8.96
CA ILE A 162 19.73 -0.01 -9.79
C ILE A 162 20.64 -1.17 -9.37
N GLY A 163 20.94 -1.27 -8.07
CA GLY A 163 21.74 -2.34 -7.48
C GLY A 163 21.14 -3.72 -7.73
N PHE A 164 19.85 -3.91 -7.43
CA PHE A 164 19.16 -5.18 -7.67
C PHE A 164 19.11 -5.58 -9.14
N ASN A 165 18.81 -4.66 -10.06
CA ASN A 165 18.82 -4.93 -11.50
C ASN A 165 20.22 -5.32 -12.00
N ASN A 166 21.27 -4.70 -11.47
CA ASN A 166 22.64 -5.06 -11.82
C ASN A 166 23.00 -6.46 -11.29
N PHE A 167 22.55 -6.78 -10.08
CA PHE A 167 22.71 -8.10 -9.48
C PHE A 167 21.96 -9.19 -10.28
N LEU A 168 20.74 -8.93 -10.74
CA LEU A 168 19.97 -9.88 -11.55
C LEU A 168 20.64 -10.29 -12.86
N ARG A 169 21.56 -9.49 -13.41
CA ARG A 169 22.33 -9.88 -14.61
C ARG A 169 23.24 -11.08 -14.35
N ASN A 170 23.79 -11.17 -13.14
CA ASN A 170 24.65 -12.25 -12.67
C ASN A 170 24.29 -12.54 -11.21
N PRO A 171 23.22 -13.33 -10.95
CA PRO A 171 22.60 -13.49 -9.64
C PRO A 171 23.40 -14.43 -8.72
N THR A 172 24.72 -14.25 -8.65
CA THR A 172 25.60 -15.04 -7.78
C THR A 172 25.85 -14.29 -6.49
N VAL A 173 25.49 -14.90 -5.36
CA VAL A 173 25.77 -14.33 -4.04
C VAL A 173 27.07 -14.93 -3.54
N THR A 174 28.07 -14.09 -3.32
CA THR A 174 29.37 -14.54 -2.83
C THR A 174 29.26 -15.13 -1.42
N MET A 175 30.14 -16.08 -1.08
CA MET A 175 30.10 -16.71 0.25
C MET A 175 30.26 -15.70 1.41
N PRO A 176 31.14 -14.68 1.33
CA PRO A 176 31.23 -13.66 2.38
C PRO A 176 29.92 -12.88 2.57
N THR A 177 29.24 -12.49 1.49
CA THR A 177 27.98 -11.75 1.58
C THR A 177 26.86 -12.63 2.14
N THR A 178 26.84 -13.91 1.76
CA THR A 178 25.93 -14.91 2.33
C THR A 178 26.10 -15.03 3.85
N LEU A 179 27.35 -15.16 4.33
CA LEU A 179 27.66 -15.26 5.75
C LEU A 179 27.26 -13.99 6.52
N ILE A 180 27.48 -12.81 5.94
CA ILE A 180 27.07 -11.53 6.55
C ILE A 180 25.53 -11.45 6.66
N ILE A 181 24.80 -11.74 5.59
CA ILE A 181 23.33 -11.68 5.59
C ILE A 181 22.77 -12.71 6.58
N ALA A 182 23.31 -13.94 6.58
CA ALA A 182 22.91 -14.98 7.50
C ALA A 182 23.22 -14.61 8.96
N ALA A 183 24.35 -13.96 9.24
CA ALA A 183 24.69 -13.47 10.57
C ALA A 183 23.69 -12.40 11.06
N LEU A 184 23.35 -11.44 10.20
CA LEU A 184 22.34 -10.43 10.52
C LEU A 184 20.95 -11.05 10.75
N ALA A 185 20.55 -12.01 9.92
CA ALA A 185 19.30 -12.74 10.08
C ALA A 185 19.29 -13.57 11.38
N GLY A 186 20.40 -14.24 11.70
CA GLY A 186 20.56 -14.99 12.95
C GLY A 186 20.46 -14.08 14.18
N LEU A 187 21.09 -12.89 14.15
CA LEU A 187 20.96 -11.88 15.20
C LEU A 187 19.51 -11.40 15.35
N PHE A 188 18.82 -11.17 14.23
CA PHE A 188 17.41 -10.81 14.23
C PHE A 188 16.54 -11.93 14.85
N TRP A 189 16.72 -13.19 14.44
CA TRP A 189 15.96 -14.30 15.00
C TRP A 189 16.27 -14.53 16.49
N TYR A 190 17.51 -14.31 16.91
CA TYR A 190 17.90 -14.33 18.33
C TYR A 190 17.21 -13.23 19.14
N SER A 191 17.10 -12.01 18.61
CA SER A 191 16.41 -10.89 19.26
C SER A 191 14.89 -11.05 19.24
N ALA A 192 14.35 -11.64 18.19
CA ALA A 192 12.92 -11.88 17.98
C ALA A 192 12.38 -13.11 18.70
N SER A 193 13.22 -14.03 19.18
CA SER A 193 12.76 -15.27 19.80
C SER A 193 12.42 -15.14 21.28
N PHE A 194 11.45 -15.94 21.73
CA PHE A 194 10.96 -15.97 23.12
C PHE A 194 11.61 -17.10 23.93
N GLY A 195 11.71 -16.91 25.25
CA GLY A 195 12.07 -17.96 26.20
C GLY A 195 13.48 -17.85 26.77
N LYS A 196 13.99 -18.97 27.30
CA LYS A 196 15.31 -19.04 27.95
C LYS A 196 16.42 -18.69 26.98
N GLN A 197 17.54 -18.22 27.52
CA GLN A 197 18.73 -17.86 26.75
C GLN A 197 19.18 -18.95 25.77
N LYS A 198 19.11 -20.23 26.17
CA LYS A 198 19.41 -21.38 25.29
C LYS A 198 18.49 -21.46 24.06
N THR A 199 17.18 -21.24 24.24
CA THR A 199 16.21 -21.24 23.14
C THR A 199 16.47 -20.10 22.17
N ARG A 200 16.82 -18.91 22.70
CA ARG A 200 17.15 -17.75 21.86
C ARG A 200 18.40 -18.00 21.02
N TYR A 201 19.47 -18.55 21.61
CA TYR A 201 20.67 -18.93 20.86
C TYR A 201 20.36 -19.98 19.80
N LEU A 202 19.59 -21.02 20.14
CA LEU A 202 19.18 -22.04 19.18
C LEU A 202 18.42 -21.43 18.00
N MET A 203 17.49 -20.51 18.26
CA MET A 203 16.74 -19.82 17.20
C MET A 203 17.62 -18.89 16.37
N GLY A 204 18.63 -18.26 16.97
CA GLY A 204 19.61 -17.47 16.22
C GLY A 204 20.46 -18.34 15.29
N VAL A 205 20.94 -19.49 15.78
CA VAL A 205 21.69 -20.46 14.97
C VAL A 205 20.81 -21.06 13.88
N LEU A 206 19.58 -21.45 14.19
CA LEU A 206 18.61 -21.91 13.19
C LEU A 206 18.34 -20.83 12.14
N GLY A 207 18.11 -19.59 12.56
CA GLY A 207 17.92 -18.45 11.67
C GLY A 207 19.11 -18.24 10.74
N PHE A 208 20.33 -18.34 11.27
CA PHE A 208 21.57 -18.29 10.49
C PHE A 208 21.63 -19.41 9.46
N VAL A 209 21.51 -20.67 9.89
CA VAL A 209 21.66 -21.86 9.04
C VAL A 209 20.58 -21.88 7.95
N LEU A 210 19.32 -21.58 8.31
CA LEU A 210 18.22 -21.53 7.34
C LEU A 210 18.41 -20.40 6.34
N THR A 211 18.85 -19.21 6.77
CA THR A 211 19.08 -18.09 5.85
C THR A 211 20.26 -18.36 4.93
N ALA A 212 21.38 -18.87 5.45
CA ALA A 212 22.54 -19.25 4.64
C ALA A 212 22.16 -20.35 3.63
N GLY A 213 21.46 -21.39 4.07
CA GLY A 213 20.98 -22.47 3.22
C GLY A 213 20.03 -21.98 2.13
N LEU A 214 19.11 -21.06 2.46
CA LEU A 214 18.20 -20.46 1.49
C LEU A 214 18.94 -19.62 0.45
N ILE A 215 19.91 -18.79 0.86
CA ILE A 215 20.71 -17.97 -0.08
C ILE A 215 21.54 -18.88 -1.00
N ILE A 216 22.18 -19.91 -0.45
CA ILE A 216 22.94 -20.89 -1.24
C ILE A 216 22.02 -21.60 -2.23
N PHE A 217 20.83 -22.03 -1.78
CA PHE A 217 19.83 -22.65 -2.65
C PHE A 217 19.40 -21.71 -3.78
N VAL A 218 19.05 -20.47 -3.45
CA VAL A 218 18.63 -19.44 -4.41
C VAL A 218 19.74 -19.15 -5.42
N SER A 219 20.98 -19.03 -4.96
CA SER A 219 22.14 -18.78 -5.83
C SER A 219 22.50 -20.00 -6.69
N ALA A 220 22.32 -21.23 -6.19
CA ALA A 220 22.66 -22.45 -6.91
C ALA A 220 21.61 -22.83 -7.97
N THR A 221 20.35 -22.45 -7.77
CA THR A 221 19.23 -22.74 -8.68
C THR A 221 18.89 -21.59 -9.61
N GLU A 222 19.61 -20.47 -9.51
CA GLU A 222 19.29 -19.22 -10.23
C GLU A 222 17.83 -18.77 -10.04
N TRP A 223 17.26 -19.08 -8.87
CA TRP A 223 15.83 -18.89 -8.59
C TRP A 223 15.38 -17.43 -8.73
N LEU A 224 16.28 -16.46 -8.56
CA LEU A 224 15.97 -15.04 -8.76
C LEU A 224 15.70 -14.67 -10.23
N SER A 225 16.33 -15.38 -11.17
CA SER A 225 16.10 -15.19 -12.60
C SER A 225 14.88 -15.97 -13.07
N ASN A 226 14.67 -17.17 -12.52
CA ASN A 226 13.56 -18.06 -12.86
C ASN A 226 12.83 -18.49 -11.59
N PRO A 227 12.03 -17.60 -10.98
CA PRO A 227 11.33 -17.92 -9.75
C PRO A 227 10.21 -18.92 -10.03
N PHE A 228 10.04 -19.86 -9.10
CA PHE A 228 8.93 -20.81 -9.10
C PHE A 228 8.63 -21.26 -7.67
N LEU A 229 7.37 -21.57 -7.38
CA LEU A 229 6.99 -22.34 -6.19
C LEU A 229 6.84 -23.81 -6.58
N GLY A 230 6.03 -24.10 -7.60
CA GLY A 230 5.67 -25.48 -7.97
C GLY A 230 5.18 -26.31 -6.78
N ILE A 231 5.04 -27.63 -6.97
CA ILE A 231 4.61 -28.53 -5.89
C ILE A 231 5.54 -28.53 -4.66
N PRO A 232 6.88 -28.51 -4.80
CA PRO A 232 7.79 -28.58 -3.66
C PRO A 232 7.61 -27.45 -2.63
N PHE A 233 7.26 -26.23 -3.05
CA PHE A 233 6.99 -25.12 -2.13
C PHE A 233 5.50 -24.95 -1.83
N LEU A 234 4.61 -25.24 -2.79
CA LEU A 234 3.17 -25.06 -2.62
C LEU A 234 2.59 -26.03 -1.57
N LEU A 235 3.06 -27.28 -1.51
CA LEU A 235 2.66 -28.24 -0.48
C LEU A 235 2.98 -27.75 0.95
N PRO A 236 4.26 -27.48 1.33
CA PRO A 236 4.57 -27.07 2.69
C PRO A 236 3.95 -25.71 3.04
N LEU A 237 3.92 -24.75 2.13
CA LEU A 237 3.26 -23.46 2.37
C LEU A 237 1.74 -23.61 2.57
N GLY A 238 1.09 -24.47 1.78
CA GLY A 238 -0.31 -24.82 1.94
C GLY A 238 -0.61 -25.48 3.28
N VAL A 239 0.22 -26.44 3.70
CA VAL A 239 0.10 -27.09 5.02
C VAL A 239 0.30 -26.09 6.15
N ILE A 240 1.28 -25.20 6.05
CA ILE A 240 1.51 -24.13 7.03
C ILE A 240 0.29 -23.20 7.11
N ALA A 241 -0.28 -22.79 5.97
CA ALA A 241 -1.47 -21.97 5.93
C ALA A 241 -2.67 -22.68 6.58
N ALA A 242 -2.89 -23.96 6.27
CA ALA A 242 -3.96 -24.75 6.88
C ALA A 242 -3.81 -24.88 8.40
N LEU A 243 -2.59 -25.14 8.89
CA LEU A 243 -2.28 -25.17 10.31
C LEU A 243 -2.54 -23.80 10.96
N LEU A 244 -2.05 -22.73 10.34
CA LEU A 244 -2.20 -21.36 10.83
C LEU A 244 -3.67 -20.98 10.97
N PHE A 245 -4.51 -21.21 9.96
CA PHE A 245 -5.94 -20.89 10.05
C PHE A 245 -6.68 -21.79 11.04
N THR A 246 -6.29 -23.06 11.16
CA THR A 246 -6.84 -23.96 12.20
C THR A 246 -6.52 -23.42 13.59
N VAL A 247 -5.27 -23.05 13.86
CA VAL A 247 -4.85 -22.42 15.13
C VAL A 247 -5.64 -21.15 15.38
N LEU A 248 -5.82 -20.32 14.34
CA LEU A 248 -6.44 -19.02 14.48
C LEU A 248 -7.95 -19.11 14.78
N VAL A 249 -8.66 -20.02 14.12
CA VAL A 249 -10.13 -20.11 14.15
C VAL A 249 -10.65 -21.10 15.19
N SER A 250 -10.14 -22.33 15.20
CA SER A 250 -10.69 -23.44 16.00
C SER A 250 -9.75 -23.93 17.10
N GLY A 251 -8.50 -23.50 17.10
CA GLY A 251 -7.44 -24.00 17.98
C GLY A 251 -6.93 -25.39 17.57
N MET A 252 -5.75 -25.76 18.07
CA MET A 252 -5.03 -26.99 17.68
C MET A 252 -5.74 -28.30 18.07
N ARG A 253 -6.69 -28.25 19.02
CA ARG A 253 -7.39 -29.45 19.49
C ARG A 253 -8.44 -29.95 18.49
N ASN A 254 -8.92 -29.10 17.58
CA ASN A 254 -9.95 -29.47 16.62
C ASN A 254 -9.35 -30.12 15.36
N ARG A 255 -9.11 -31.44 15.42
CA ARG A 255 -8.53 -32.23 14.30
C ARG A 255 -9.42 -32.28 13.06
N ARG A 256 -10.74 -32.17 13.20
CA ARG A 256 -11.66 -32.16 12.05
C ARG A 256 -11.56 -30.87 11.25
N ALA A 257 -11.42 -29.73 11.94
CA ALA A 257 -11.14 -28.45 11.28
C ALA A 257 -9.80 -28.46 10.53
N LEU A 258 -8.76 -29.09 11.12
CA LEU A 258 -7.49 -29.31 10.43
C LEU A 258 -7.67 -30.17 9.17
N GLY A 259 -8.47 -31.24 9.24
CA GLY A 259 -8.79 -32.09 8.09
C GLY A 259 -9.41 -31.32 6.93
N ALA A 260 -10.31 -30.37 7.21
CA ALA A 260 -10.88 -29.48 6.21
C ALA A 260 -9.80 -28.61 5.53
N GLY A 261 -8.89 -28.01 6.31
CA GLY A 261 -7.79 -27.21 5.77
C GLY A 261 -6.82 -28.04 4.91
N LEU A 262 -6.43 -29.23 5.38
CA LEU A 262 -5.55 -30.14 4.64
C LEU A 262 -6.21 -30.68 3.36
N THR A 263 -7.53 -30.90 3.38
CA THR A 263 -8.28 -31.26 2.17
C THR A 263 -8.13 -30.19 1.10
N MET A 264 -8.16 -28.91 1.47
CA MET A 264 -7.94 -27.83 0.51
C MET A 264 -6.51 -27.77 -0.03
N VAL A 265 -5.51 -28.20 0.74
CA VAL A 265 -4.14 -28.34 0.22
C VAL A 265 -4.11 -29.40 -0.87
N VAL A 266 -4.74 -30.55 -0.65
CA VAL A 266 -4.84 -31.63 -1.65
C VAL A 266 -5.60 -31.17 -2.89
N VAL A 267 -6.75 -30.50 -2.72
CA VAL A 267 -7.54 -29.96 -3.83
C VAL A 267 -6.72 -28.94 -4.64
N GLY A 268 -6.03 -28.02 -3.97
CA GLY A 268 -5.19 -27.03 -4.64
C GLY A 268 -4.03 -27.66 -5.41
N LEU A 269 -3.43 -28.73 -4.89
CA LEU A 269 -2.40 -29.49 -5.61
C LEU A 269 -2.97 -30.27 -6.79
N ALA A 270 -4.16 -30.86 -6.65
CA ALA A 270 -4.83 -31.59 -7.74
C ALA A 270 -5.23 -30.66 -8.90
N ILE A 271 -5.69 -29.45 -8.59
CA ILE A 271 -6.09 -28.47 -9.60
C ILE A 271 -4.91 -27.66 -10.17
N TYR A 272 -3.72 -27.75 -9.56
CA TYR A 272 -2.55 -26.95 -9.92
C TYR A 272 -2.18 -27.05 -11.40
N PHE A 273 -2.13 -28.24 -12.00
CA PHE A 273 -1.82 -28.37 -13.43
C PHE A 273 -3.01 -28.00 -14.35
N PRO A 274 -4.25 -28.50 -14.12
CA PRO A 274 -5.39 -28.15 -14.96
C PRO A 274 -5.67 -26.64 -15.02
N ILE A 275 -5.48 -25.92 -13.91
CA ILE A 275 -5.84 -24.50 -13.84
C ILE A 275 -4.90 -23.61 -14.66
N GLN A 276 -3.66 -24.04 -14.95
CA GLN A 276 -2.71 -23.23 -15.71
C GLN A 276 -3.21 -22.89 -17.13
N SER A 277 -3.91 -23.82 -17.78
CA SER A 277 -4.52 -23.58 -19.09
C SER A 277 -5.53 -22.43 -19.04
N LEU A 278 -6.31 -22.36 -17.96
CA LEU A 278 -7.25 -21.30 -17.70
C LEU A 278 -6.53 -19.98 -17.39
N LEU A 279 -5.47 -20.03 -16.57
CA LEU A 279 -4.69 -18.87 -16.18
C LEU A 279 -3.93 -18.24 -17.36
N ASN A 280 -3.59 -18.98 -18.40
CA ASN A 280 -2.96 -18.41 -19.61
C ASN A 280 -3.83 -17.38 -20.32
N GLN A 281 -5.15 -17.44 -20.16
CA GLN A 281 -6.10 -16.47 -20.72
C GLN A 281 -6.76 -15.62 -19.62
N ALA A 282 -6.09 -15.50 -18.47
CA ALA A 282 -6.65 -14.84 -17.31
C ALA A 282 -6.98 -13.37 -17.58
N THR A 283 -8.12 -12.95 -17.05
CA THR A 283 -8.45 -11.55 -16.81
C THR A 283 -8.53 -11.32 -15.30
N PHE A 284 -8.49 -10.06 -14.87
CA PHE A 284 -8.63 -9.72 -13.44
C PHE A 284 -9.87 -10.37 -12.81
N LEU A 285 -11.01 -10.33 -13.50
CA LEU A 285 -12.27 -10.90 -13.02
C LEU A 285 -12.21 -12.44 -12.91
N MET A 286 -11.54 -13.10 -13.84
CA MET A 286 -11.33 -14.55 -13.77
C MET A 286 -10.51 -14.98 -12.56
N VAL A 287 -9.44 -14.24 -12.25
CA VAL A 287 -8.60 -14.50 -11.06
C VAL A 287 -9.43 -14.37 -9.78
N VAL A 288 -10.28 -13.34 -9.69
CA VAL A 288 -11.20 -13.16 -8.57
C VAL A 288 -12.19 -14.32 -8.48
N ILE A 289 -12.78 -14.74 -9.60
CA ILE A 289 -13.71 -15.88 -9.64
C ILE A 289 -13.03 -17.16 -9.16
N ILE A 290 -11.80 -17.43 -9.59
CA ILE A 290 -11.03 -18.61 -9.15
C ILE A 290 -10.79 -18.58 -7.65
N ALA A 291 -10.40 -17.42 -7.10
CA ALA A 291 -10.20 -17.27 -5.66
C ALA A 291 -11.49 -17.52 -4.87
N VAL A 292 -12.61 -16.95 -5.34
CA VAL A 292 -13.94 -17.16 -4.73
C VAL A 292 -14.38 -18.61 -4.86
N ALA A 293 -14.17 -19.26 -6.00
CA ALA A 293 -14.50 -20.67 -6.21
C ALA A 293 -13.71 -21.57 -5.25
N MET A 294 -12.41 -21.35 -5.10
CA MET A 294 -11.57 -22.07 -4.14
C MET A 294 -12.01 -21.84 -2.68
N MET A 295 -12.43 -20.62 -2.34
CA MET A 295 -13.05 -20.33 -1.05
C MET A 295 -14.34 -21.11 -0.82
N LEU A 296 -15.22 -21.18 -1.83
CA LEU A 296 -16.48 -21.91 -1.76
C LEU A 296 -16.26 -23.42 -1.64
N VAL A 297 -15.35 -23.99 -2.42
CA VAL A 297 -14.95 -25.41 -2.30
C VAL A 297 -14.40 -25.69 -0.89
N GLY A 298 -13.58 -24.79 -0.35
CA GLY A 298 -13.08 -24.88 1.01
C GLY A 298 -14.17 -24.78 2.07
N TRP A 299 -15.13 -23.89 1.88
CA TRP A 299 -16.29 -23.76 2.76
C TRP A 299 -17.12 -25.06 2.78
N VAL A 300 -17.42 -25.63 1.61
CA VAL A 300 -18.12 -26.92 1.48
C VAL A 300 -17.32 -28.07 2.10
N ALA A 301 -16.02 -28.17 1.82
CA ALA A 301 -15.16 -29.17 2.43
C ALA A 301 -15.19 -29.08 3.97
N GLY A 302 -15.15 -27.86 4.51
CA GLY A 302 -15.27 -27.63 5.94
C GLY A 302 -16.63 -27.98 6.56
N LEU A 303 -17.72 -27.87 5.80
CA LEU A 303 -19.04 -28.36 6.20
C LEU A 303 -19.10 -29.90 6.21
N LEU A 304 -18.46 -30.56 5.24
CA LEU A 304 -18.41 -32.03 5.13
C LEU A 304 -17.58 -32.66 6.26
N TRP A 305 -16.45 -32.06 6.62
CA TRP A 305 -15.64 -32.48 7.78
C TRP A 305 -16.27 -32.11 9.13
N GLY A 306 -17.24 -31.18 9.13
CA GLY A 306 -17.83 -30.59 10.31
C GLY A 306 -18.72 -31.54 11.11
N GLY A 307 -18.30 -31.85 12.34
CA GLY A 307 -19.15 -32.49 13.37
C GLY A 307 -20.10 -31.49 14.03
N TYR A 308 -20.09 -31.42 15.36
CA TYR A 308 -20.88 -30.44 16.12
C TYR A 308 -20.48 -28.97 15.84
N ASP A 309 -19.26 -28.72 15.34
CA ASP A 309 -18.71 -27.37 15.07
C ASP A 309 -18.57 -27.04 13.57
N LYS A 310 -19.62 -27.30 12.76
CA LYS A 310 -19.58 -27.10 11.29
C LYS A 310 -19.14 -25.69 10.87
N GLY A 311 -19.54 -24.67 11.62
CA GLY A 311 -19.19 -23.28 11.33
C GLY A 311 -17.69 -22.98 11.45
N GLN A 312 -16.98 -23.64 12.37
CA GLN A 312 -15.53 -23.45 12.52
C GLN A 312 -14.78 -24.16 11.39
N GLY A 313 -15.17 -25.41 11.08
CA GLY A 313 -14.59 -26.18 9.97
C GLY A 313 -14.76 -25.46 8.62
N ALA A 314 -15.95 -24.93 8.35
CA ALA A 314 -16.24 -24.17 7.13
C ALA A 314 -15.36 -22.94 6.96
N ARG A 315 -15.11 -22.18 8.04
CA ARG A 315 -14.21 -21.01 8.01
C ARG A 315 -12.76 -21.40 7.77
N VAL A 316 -12.28 -22.46 8.42
CA VAL A 316 -10.91 -22.97 8.21
C VAL A 316 -10.74 -23.42 6.76
N GLY A 317 -11.65 -24.24 6.25
CA GLY A 317 -11.61 -24.69 4.86
C GLY A 317 -11.66 -23.54 3.87
N MET A 318 -12.55 -22.56 4.06
CA MET A 318 -12.66 -21.36 3.22
C MET A 318 -11.34 -20.56 3.18
N LEU A 319 -10.73 -20.31 4.34
CA LEU A 319 -9.47 -19.55 4.43
C LEU A 319 -8.28 -20.35 3.84
N SER A 320 -8.23 -21.66 4.07
CA SER A 320 -7.25 -22.54 3.43
C SER A 320 -7.42 -22.57 1.91
N GLY A 321 -8.66 -22.60 1.41
CA GLY A 321 -8.96 -22.50 -0.02
C GLY A 321 -8.49 -21.17 -0.63
N LEU A 322 -8.75 -20.05 0.04
CA LEU A 322 -8.23 -18.74 -0.37
C LEU A 322 -6.69 -18.73 -0.41
N ALA A 323 -6.03 -19.25 0.62
CA ALA A 323 -4.57 -19.29 0.65
C ALA A 323 -3.99 -20.16 -0.46
N MET A 324 -4.61 -21.30 -0.76
CA MET A 324 -4.18 -22.13 -1.89
C MET A 324 -4.37 -21.42 -3.23
N ALA A 325 -5.49 -20.71 -3.42
CA ALA A 325 -5.69 -19.89 -4.62
C ALA A 325 -4.62 -18.81 -4.75
N LEU A 326 -4.32 -18.10 -3.66
CA LEU A 326 -3.28 -17.07 -3.63
C LEU A 326 -1.89 -17.65 -3.91
N LEU A 327 -1.54 -18.81 -3.35
CA LEU A 327 -0.26 -19.46 -3.63
C LEU A 327 -0.14 -19.86 -5.11
N ILE A 328 -1.21 -20.36 -5.73
CA ILE A 328 -1.23 -20.67 -7.18
C ILE A 328 -1.08 -19.40 -8.01
N ILE A 329 -1.77 -18.31 -7.63
CA ILE A 329 -1.67 -17.02 -8.33
C ILE A 329 -0.25 -16.44 -8.22
N VAL A 330 0.34 -16.48 -7.02
CA VAL A 330 1.72 -16.04 -6.78
C VAL A 330 2.71 -16.87 -7.60
N ASP A 331 2.53 -18.19 -7.63
CA ASP A 331 3.34 -19.07 -8.48
C ASP A 331 3.21 -18.69 -9.96
N ARG A 332 1.99 -18.36 -10.43
CA ARG A 332 1.80 -17.91 -11.81
C ARG A 332 2.51 -16.58 -12.12
N PHE A 333 2.52 -15.63 -11.19
CA PHE A 333 3.34 -14.41 -11.32
C PHE A 333 4.83 -14.74 -11.41
N MET A 334 5.31 -15.70 -10.60
CA MET A 334 6.70 -16.15 -10.66
C MET A 334 7.03 -16.80 -12.01
N GLN A 335 6.14 -17.64 -12.54
CA GLN A 335 6.32 -18.25 -13.87
C GLN A 335 6.35 -17.23 -15.01
N ALA A 336 5.61 -16.11 -14.89
CA ALA A 336 5.62 -15.04 -15.90
C ALA A 336 6.84 -14.11 -15.81
N TRP A 337 7.63 -14.22 -14.73
CA TRP A 337 8.77 -13.34 -14.47
C TRP A 337 9.87 -13.40 -15.55
N PRO A 338 10.32 -14.58 -16.03
CA PRO A 338 11.36 -14.65 -17.06
C PRO A 338 10.92 -13.98 -18.37
N ASP A 339 9.66 -14.18 -18.79
CA ASP A 339 9.10 -13.57 -19.99
C ASP A 339 8.97 -12.04 -19.85
N TYR A 340 8.63 -11.55 -18.64
CA TYR A 340 8.64 -10.13 -18.32
C TYR A 340 10.06 -9.54 -18.41
N VAL A 341 11.03 -10.13 -17.70
CA VAL A 341 12.43 -9.64 -17.65
C VAL A 341 13.09 -9.67 -19.03
N GLY A 342 12.82 -10.72 -19.82
CA GLY A 342 13.35 -10.93 -21.17
C GLY A 342 12.70 -10.06 -22.25
N ASN A 343 11.62 -9.34 -21.93
CA ASN A 343 10.94 -8.50 -22.92
C ASN A 343 11.86 -7.39 -23.45
N SER A 344 11.81 -7.16 -24.76
CA SER A 344 12.60 -6.15 -25.48
C SER A 344 12.51 -4.73 -24.89
N ARG A 345 11.39 -4.38 -24.24
CA ARG A 345 11.19 -3.08 -23.58
C ARG A 345 11.87 -2.97 -22.22
N ILE A 346 11.95 -4.08 -21.48
CA ILE A 346 12.44 -4.14 -20.09
C ILE A 346 13.95 -4.39 -20.06
N LYS A 347 14.49 -5.08 -21.08
CA LYS A 347 15.94 -5.24 -21.31
C LYS A 347 16.70 -5.78 -20.08
N GLY A 348 16.10 -6.74 -19.37
CA GLY A 348 16.72 -7.35 -18.19
C GLY A 348 16.80 -6.43 -16.96
N ARG A 349 15.99 -5.36 -16.90
CA ARG A 349 15.93 -4.45 -15.74
C ARG A 349 14.49 -4.36 -15.21
N PRO A 350 13.99 -5.40 -14.54
CA PRO A 350 12.58 -5.52 -14.17
C PRO A 350 12.11 -4.53 -13.11
N ILE A 351 13.02 -3.94 -12.31
CA ILE A 351 12.64 -2.95 -11.30
C ILE A 351 12.89 -1.54 -11.86
N PRO A 352 11.84 -0.82 -12.29
CA PRO A 352 11.97 0.49 -12.91
C PRO A 352 12.33 1.57 -11.88
N THR A 353 13.00 2.62 -12.35
CA THR A 353 13.33 3.81 -11.55
C THR A 353 12.43 5.00 -11.86
N ALA A 354 11.60 4.91 -12.91
CA ALA A 354 10.82 6.02 -13.44
C ALA A 354 9.50 5.56 -14.05
N ASN A 355 8.50 6.45 -14.05
CA ASN A 355 7.17 6.28 -14.62
C ASN A 355 6.28 5.29 -13.84
N ALA A 356 4.99 5.25 -14.20
CA ALA A 356 4.01 4.34 -13.60
C ALA A 356 3.86 3.00 -14.36
N SER A 357 4.34 2.94 -15.59
CA SER A 357 4.30 1.76 -16.45
C SER A 357 5.32 1.87 -17.58
N THR A 358 5.69 0.74 -18.16
CA THR A 358 6.53 0.67 -19.36
C THR A 358 5.72 1.09 -20.61
N PRO A 359 6.11 2.16 -21.33
CA PRO A 359 5.37 2.59 -22.52
C PRO A 359 5.37 1.54 -23.64
N ASN A 360 4.20 1.30 -24.24
CA ASN A 360 4.01 0.35 -25.34
C ASN A 360 4.46 -1.08 -25.02
N LEU A 361 4.38 -1.50 -23.76
CA LEU A 361 4.55 -2.90 -23.39
C LEU A 361 3.35 -3.70 -23.88
N GLN A 362 3.63 -4.78 -24.61
CA GLN A 362 2.63 -5.77 -25.02
C GLN A 362 2.89 -7.05 -24.24
N GLY A 363 1.82 -7.67 -23.77
CA GLY A 363 1.88 -8.90 -23.00
C GLY A 363 0.49 -9.36 -22.58
N ASP A 364 0.44 -10.53 -21.97
CA ASP A 364 -0.76 -11.04 -21.33
C ASP A 364 -1.05 -10.30 -20.00
N PHE A 365 -2.14 -10.69 -19.33
CA PHE A 365 -2.51 -10.13 -18.04
C PHE A 365 -1.37 -10.21 -17.00
N TRP A 366 -0.59 -11.28 -17.00
CA TRP A 366 0.48 -11.50 -16.02
C TRP A 366 1.67 -10.58 -16.26
N ILE A 367 2.08 -10.40 -17.53
CA ILE A 367 3.16 -9.48 -17.90
C ILE A 367 2.79 -8.03 -17.56
N LEU A 368 1.59 -7.58 -17.95
CA LEU A 368 1.14 -6.21 -17.69
C LEU A 368 0.92 -5.93 -16.19
N SER A 369 0.41 -6.92 -15.45
CA SER A 369 0.25 -6.81 -14.00
C SER A 369 1.61 -6.82 -13.28
N THR A 370 2.56 -7.64 -13.73
CA THR A 370 3.93 -7.65 -13.20
C THR A 370 4.58 -6.29 -13.41
N ASP A 371 4.43 -5.70 -14.61
CA ASP A 371 4.90 -4.35 -14.90
C ASP A 371 4.34 -3.32 -13.93
N THR A 372 3.01 -3.31 -13.75
CA THR A 372 2.37 -2.34 -12.85
C THR A 372 2.85 -2.52 -11.41
N LEU A 373 2.97 -3.77 -10.94
CA LEU A 373 3.42 -4.09 -9.58
C LEU A 373 4.88 -3.68 -9.34
N THR A 374 5.79 -3.87 -10.29
CA THR A 374 7.20 -3.46 -10.14
C THR A 374 7.36 -1.94 -10.15
N HIS A 375 6.53 -1.21 -10.91
CA HIS A 375 6.54 0.26 -10.92
C HIS A 375 6.06 0.86 -9.59
N ILE A 376 4.99 0.32 -8.99
CA ILE A 376 4.46 0.86 -7.73
C ILE A 376 5.24 0.40 -6.49
N LEU A 377 6.05 -0.65 -6.59
CA LEU A 377 6.76 -1.27 -5.45
C LEU A 377 7.59 -0.25 -4.64
N LEU A 378 8.53 0.43 -5.29
CA LEU A 378 9.46 1.34 -4.59
C LEU A 378 8.78 2.62 -4.08
N PRO A 379 7.93 3.32 -4.85
CA PRO A 379 7.15 4.44 -4.33
C PRO A 379 6.29 4.05 -3.12
N THR A 380 5.64 2.89 -3.18
CA THR A 380 4.78 2.40 -2.09
C THR A 380 5.60 2.08 -0.85
N VAL A 381 6.77 1.43 -0.99
CA VAL A 381 7.68 1.17 0.13
C VAL A 381 8.19 2.48 0.74
N ALA A 382 8.56 3.46 -0.08
CA ALA A 382 9.01 4.78 0.39
C ALA A 382 7.93 5.45 1.27
N LEU A 383 6.70 5.51 0.79
CA LEU A 383 5.57 6.09 1.52
C LEU A 383 5.19 5.26 2.76
N THR A 384 5.24 3.94 2.65
CA THR A 384 4.94 3.03 3.78
C THR A 384 5.92 3.23 4.92
N LEU A 385 7.23 3.35 4.64
CA LEU A 385 8.27 3.50 5.67
C LEU A 385 8.12 4.78 6.49
N ILE A 386 7.64 5.87 5.86
CA ILE A 386 7.39 7.15 6.52
C ILE A 386 6.28 7.00 7.57
N SER A 387 5.15 6.42 7.18
CA SER A 387 4.00 6.25 8.09
C SER A 387 4.18 5.10 9.09
N LEU A 388 4.97 4.08 8.75
CA LEU A 388 5.19 2.88 9.58
C LEU A 388 5.72 3.24 10.97
N ALA A 389 6.64 4.21 11.06
CA ALA A 389 7.21 4.65 12.33
C ALA A 389 6.16 5.31 13.25
N ALA A 390 5.24 6.09 12.67
CA ALA A 390 4.16 6.69 13.43
C ALA A 390 3.20 5.60 13.93
N TYR A 391 2.73 4.72 13.04
CA TYR A 391 1.79 3.66 13.42
C TYR A 391 2.37 2.69 14.44
N SER A 392 3.65 2.28 14.32
CA SER A 392 4.28 1.39 15.30
C SER A 392 4.36 2.04 16.68
N ARG A 393 4.77 3.31 16.77
CA ARG A 393 4.91 4.05 18.02
C ARG A 393 3.57 4.27 18.71
N TYR A 394 2.56 4.74 17.98
CA TYR A 394 1.24 4.99 18.55
C TYR A 394 0.52 3.70 18.93
N SER A 395 0.63 2.66 18.09
CA SER A 395 0.07 1.35 18.38
C SER A 395 0.70 0.74 19.62
N ARG A 396 2.02 0.86 19.78
CA ARG A 396 2.74 0.42 20.97
C ARG A 396 2.26 1.16 22.22
N ALA A 397 2.18 2.49 22.16
CA ALA A 397 1.75 3.31 23.29
C ALA A 397 0.32 2.97 23.73
N SER A 398 -0.61 2.90 22.78
CA SER A 398 -2.02 2.58 23.06
C SER A 398 -2.19 1.18 23.63
N MET A 399 -1.45 0.19 23.10
CA MET A 399 -1.47 -1.17 23.65
C MET A 399 -0.93 -1.22 25.09
N LEU A 400 0.18 -0.53 25.39
CA LEU A 400 0.72 -0.50 26.75
C LEU A 400 -0.24 0.17 27.74
N GLU A 401 -0.89 1.26 27.34
CA GLU A 401 -1.90 1.93 28.17
C GLU A 401 -3.08 0.99 28.47
N ILE A 402 -3.62 0.35 27.44
CA ILE A 402 -4.80 -0.52 27.56
C ILE A 402 -4.49 -1.78 28.38
N MET A 403 -3.32 -2.38 28.18
CA MET A 403 -2.91 -3.58 28.91
C MET A 403 -2.78 -3.35 30.43
N ASN A 404 -2.68 -2.07 30.85
CA ASN A 404 -2.62 -1.67 32.25
C ASN A 404 -4.00 -1.30 32.87
N GLN A 405 -5.08 -1.36 32.10
CA GLN A 405 -6.43 -1.02 32.56
C GLN A 405 -7.06 -2.10 33.45
N ASP A 406 -7.93 -1.69 34.38
CA ASP A 406 -8.53 -2.60 35.38
C ASP A 406 -9.44 -3.67 34.76
N TYR A 407 -10.10 -3.38 33.63
CA TYR A 407 -10.92 -4.38 32.94
C TYR A 407 -10.07 -5.51 32.32
N ILE A 408 -8.82 -5.23 31.95
CA ILE A 408 -7.87 -6.25 31.48
C ILE A 408 -7.42 -7.13 32.65
N ARG A 409 -7.08 -6.52 33.79
CA ARG A 409 -6.76 -7.26 35.02
C ARG A 409 -7.92 -8.15 35.46
N THR A 410 -9.14 -7.63 35.40
CA THR A 410 -10.37 -8.38 35.69
C THR A 410 -10.55 -9.57 34.73
N ALA A 411 -10.30 -9.38 33.43
CA ALA A 411 -10.39 -10.47 32.45
C ALA A 411 -9.36 -11.57 32.73
N ARG A 412 -8.12 -11.20 33.09
CA ARG A 412 -7.08 -12.16 33.51
C ARG A 412 -7.47 -12.89 34.81
N ALA A 413 -8.00 -12.18 35.79
CA ALA A 413 -8.46 -12.76 37.06
C ALA A 413 -9.60 -13.77 36.86
N LYS A 414 -10.44 -13.58 35.84
CA LYS A 414 -11.47 -14.54 35.42
C LYS A 414 -10.92 -15.77 34.66
N GLY A 415 -9.60 -15.90 34.51
CA GLY A 415 -8.96 -17.03 33.83
C GLY A 415 -9.05 -16.99 32.30
N VAL A 416 -9.39 -15.83 31.71
CA VAL A 416 -9.42 -15.68 30.24
C VAL A 416 -8.01 -15.84 29.68
N SER A 417 -7.86 -16.62 28.61
CA SER A 417 -6.55 -16.84 27.98
C SER A 417 -5.91 -15.54 27.51
N GLU A 418 -4.59 -15.39 27.65
CA GLU A 418 -3.87 -14.17 27.26
C GLU A 418 -4.12 -13.79 25.79
N ARG A 419 -4.25 -14.79 24.90
CA ARG A 419 -4.60 -14.56 23.49
C ARG A 419 -5.97 -13.88 23.34
N THR A 420 -6.97 -14.31 24.11
CA THR A 420 -8.30 -13.68 24.09
C THR A 420 -8.25 -12.30 24.73
N VAL A 421 -7.51 -12.13 25.84
CA VAL A 421 -7.27 -10.81 26.47
C VAL A 421 -6.69 -9.84 25.45
N VAL A 422 -5.62 -10.23 24.74
CA VAL A 422 -4.96 -9.40 23.73
C VAL A 422 -5.87 -9.14 22.53
N MET A 423 -6.33 -10.16 21.82
CA MET A 423 -7.01 -9.98 20.53
C MET A 423 -8.43 -9.42 20.67
N LYS A 424 -9.16 -9.82 21.72
CA LYS A 424 -10.57 -9.46 21.90
C LYS A 424 -10.76 -8.24 22.80
N HIS A 425 -9.98 -8.11 23.87
CA HIS A 425 -10.17 -7.06 24.87
C HIS A 425 -9.19 -5.90 24.71
N ALA A 426 -7.91 -6.14 24.44
CA ALA A 426 -6.94 -5.06 24.35
C ALA A 426 -6.89 -4.44 22.94
N PHE A 427 -6.60 -5.24 21.92
CA PHE A 427 -6.38 -4.80 20.54
C PHE A 427 -7.58 -4.00 19.99
N ARG A 428 -8.80 -4.52 20.16
CA ARG A 428 -10.01 -3.83 19.68
C ARG A 428 -10.17 -2.44 20.28
N ASN A 429 -9.82 -2.27 21.56
CA ASN A 429 -9.90 -0.97 22.23
C ASN A 429 -8.70 -0.07 21.85
N ALA A 430 -7.55 -0.66 21.50
CA ALA A 430 -6.37 0.07 21.05
C ALA A 430 -6.55 0.69 19.67
N LEU A 431 -7.48 0.18 18.87
CA LEU A 431 -7.83 0.76 17.58
C LEU A 431 -8.58 2.10 17.69
N ILE A 432 -9.20 2.40 18.83
CA ILE A 432 -10.03 3.61 18.99
C ILE A 432 -9.18 4.89 18.85
N PRO A 433 -8.05 5.06 19.57
CA PRO A 433 -7.19 6.22 19.37
C PRO A 433 -6.45 6.20 18.03
N LEU A 434 -6.15 5.00 17.51
CA LEU A 434 -5.45 4.84 16.22
C LEU A 434 -6.28 5.32 15.03
N ALA A 435 -7.62 5.19 15.09
CA ALA A 435 -8.50 5.68 14.03
C ALA A 435 -8.34 7.19 13.77
N THR A 436 -8.13 7.98 14.82
CA THR A 436 -7.89 9.43 14.70
C THR A 436 -6.54 9.72 14.02
N ILE A 437 -5.52 8.92 14.31
CA ILE A 437 -4.19 9.09 13.70
C ILE A 437 -4.23 8.74 12.21
N ILE A 438 -4.94 7.67 11.83
CA ILE A 438 -5.15 7.30 10.43
C ILE A 438 -5.75 8.49 9.65
N ALA A 439 -6.71 9.21 10.26
CA ALA A 439 -7.32 10.40 9.67
C ALA A 439 -6.30 11.50 9.35
N MET A 440 -5.45 11.81 10.33
CA MET A 440 -4.46 12.87 10.23
C MET A 440 -3.34 12.50 9.24
N ASP A 441 -2.96 11.22 9.20
CA ASP A 441 -1.85 10.74 8.38
C ASP A 441 -2.16 10.79 6.88
N ILE A 442 -3.42 10.68 6.48
CA ILE A 442 -3.78 10.75 5.06
C ILE A 442 -3.37 12.10 4.44
N GLY A 443 -3.48 13.19 5.19
CA GLY A 443 -3.01 14.52 4.75
C GLY A 443 -1.50 14.55 4.53
N SER A 444 -0.71 13.97 5.45
CA SER A 444 0.74 13.89 5.31
C SER A 444 1.18 12.97 4.17
N ILE A 445 0.48 11.85 3.93
CA ILE A 445 0.80 10.93 2.83
C ILE A 445 0.58 11.61 1.47
N ILE A 446 -0.45 12.44 1.30
CA ILE A 446 -0.66 13.17 0.04
C ILE A 446 0.49 14.16 -0.22
N GLY A 447 0.94 14.89 0.81
CA GLY A 447 2.10 15.77 0.71
C GLY A 447 3.39 15.02 0.41
N GLY A 448 3.61 13.88 1.09
CA GLY A 448 4.73 12.99 0.83
C GLY A 448 4.71 12.38 -0.57
N ALA A 449 3.53 12.02 -1.07
CA ALA A 449 3.33 11.46 -2.40
C ALA A 449 3.80 12.43 -3.49
N ALA A 450 3.61 13.74 -3.35
CA ALA A 450 4.11 14.70 -4.32
C ALA A 450 5.64 14.65 -4.50
N ILE A 451 6.37 14.51 -3.40
CA ILE A 451 7.84 14.37 -3.41
C ILE A 451 8.23 13.01 -4.01
N THR A 452 7.57 11.93 -3.57
CA THR A 452 7.83 10.58 -4.08
C THR A 452 7.55 10.48 -5.58
N GLU A 453 6.44 11.03 -6.06
CA GLU A 453 6.07 11.06 -7.48
C GLU A 453 7.12 11.77 -8.31
N ARG A 454 7.62 12.92 -7.84
CA ARG A 454 8.67 13.67 -8.54
C ARG A 454 9.96 12.86 -8.63
N ILE A 455 10.35 12.19 -7.55
CA ILE A 455 11.56 11.36 -7.53
C ILE A 455 11.41 10.21 -8.50
N PHE A 456 10.32 9.45 -8.46
CA PHE A 456 10.06 8.30 -9.34
C PHE A 456 9.46 8.68 -10.70
N ALA A 457 9.40 9.96 -11.06
CA ALA A 457 8.80 10.44 -12.31
C ALA A 457 7.39 9.86 -12.59
N PHE A 458 6.59 9.64 -11.55
CA PHE A 458 5.19 9.28 -11.69
C PHE A 458 4.40 10.52 -12.08
N LYS A 459 3.56 10.43 -13.11
CA LYS A 459 2.67 11.51 -13.54
C LYS A 459 1.42 11.58 -12.65
N GLY A 460 1.61 11.84 -11.36
CA GLY A 460 0.55 12.00 -10.37
C GLY A 460 0.17 13.45 -10.14
N MET A 461 -0.78 13.66 -9.22
CA MET A 461 -1.28 14.98 -8.83
C MET A 461 -0.18 15.89 -8.30
N GLY A 462 0.76 15.36 -7.53
CA GLY A 462 1.84 16.14 -6.96
C GLY A 462 2.82 16.64 -8.02
N THR A 463 3.19 15.78 -8.97
CA THR A 463 3.99 16.24 -10.13
C THR A 463 3.25 17.26 -10.97
N LEU A 464 1.97 17.04 -11.26
CA LEU A 464 1.15 17.98 -12.02
C LEU A 464 1.10 19.34 -11.31
N PHE A 465 0.92 19.35 -9.99
CA PHE A 465 0.91 20.56 -9.18
C PHE A 465 2.25 21.29 -9.20
N LEU A 466 3.36 20.59 -8.96
CA LEU A 466 4.70 21.17 -8.94
C LEU A 466 5.11 21.70 -10.32
N ASP A 467 4.86 20.94 -11.39
CA ASP A 467 5.17 21.36 -12.75
C ASP A 467 4.30 22.57 -13.15
N SER A 468 3.02 22.62 -12.75
CA SER A 468 2.13 23.74 -13.05
C SER A 468 2.47 24.99 -12.23
N LEU A 469 2.94 24.84 -10.99
CA LEU A 469 3.46 25.95 -10.20
C LEU A 469 4.73 26.53 -10.83
N ALA A 470 5.63 25.69 -11.35
CA ALA A 470 6.86 26.15 -11.99
C ALA A 470 6.61 26.95 -13.27
N HIS A 471 5.52 26.65 -13.99
CA HIS A 471 5.12 27.37 -15.20
C HIS A 471 4.02 28.42 -14.95
N THR A 472 3.66 28.68 -13.70
CA THR A 472 2.61 29.66 -13.33
C THR A 472 1.27 29.41 -14.05
N ASP A 473 0.82 28.15 -14.12
CA ASP A 473 -0.43 27.76 -14.78
C ASP A 473 -1.55 27.60 -13.73
N PRO A 474 -2.50 28.54 -13.59
CA PRO A 474 -3.49 28.50 -12.51
C PRO A 474 -4.48 27.35 -12.65
N ASN A 475 -4.87 26.98 -13.88
CA ASN A 475 -5.97 26.03 -14.09
C ASN A 475 -5.63 24.61 -13.58
N PRO A 476 -4.49 23.99 -13.94
CA PRO A 476 -4.11 22.70 -13.39
C PRO A 476 -3.77 22.76 -11.89
N VAL A 477 -3.13 23.85 -11.41
CA VAL A 477 -2.84 24.04 -9.98
C VAL A 477 -4.13 23.97 -9.16
N MET A 478 -5.15 24.69 -9.61
CA MET A 478 -6.44 24.67 -8.95
C MET A 478 -7.18 23.35 -9.08
N GLY A 479 -7.06 22.70 -10.23
CA GLY A 479 -7.57 21.35 -10.43
C GLY A 479 -7.04 20.38 -9.37
N VAL A 480 -5.73 20.35 -9.18
CA VAL A 480 -5.10 19.50 -8.15
C VAL A 480 -5.48 19.95 -6.74
N PHE A 481 -5.50 21.26 -6.48
CA PHE A 481 -5.87 21.80 -5.17
C PHE A 481 -7.29 21.41 -4.77
N LEU A 482 -8.27 21.57 -5.66
CA LEU A 482 -9.66 21.23 -5.41
C LEU A 482 -9.83 19.73 -5.18
N VAL A 483 -9.20 18.89 -6.01
CA VAL A 483 -9.28 17.43 -5.83
C VAL A 483 -8.62 16.98 -4.53
N THR A 484 -7.44 17.51 -4.20
CA THR A 484 -6.75 17.20 -2.95
C THR A 484 -7.55 17.64 -1.74
N GLY A 485 -8.17 18.82 -1.80
CA GLY A 485 -9.08 19.33 -0.78
C GLY A 485 -10.28 18.41 -0.59
N ILE A 486 -11.01 18.10 -1.66
CA ILE A 486 -12.16 17.18 -1.62
C ILE A 486 -11.75 15.81 -1.07
N MET A 487 -10.63 15.28 -1.53
CA MET A 487 -10.11 13.99 -1.08
C MET A 487 -9.79 14.01 0.43
N ALA A 488 -9.16 15.08 0.93
CA ALA A 488 -8.93 15.26 2.36
C ALA A 488 -10.25 15.35 3.15
N LEU A 489 -11.30 15.98 2.60
CA LEU A 489 -12.62 16.01 3.24
C LEU A 489 -13.27 14.62 3.28
N VAL A 490 -13.21 13.87 2.18
CA VAL A 490 -13.72 12.50 2.10
C VAL A 490 -13.01 11.61 3.12
N PHE A 491 -11.68 11.67 3.19
CA PHE A 491 -10.91 10.86 4.13
C PHE A 491 -11.15 11.24 5.59
N ASN A 492 -11.30 12.53 5.89
CA ASN A 492 -11.70 12.98 7.22
C ASN A 492 -13.09 12.46 7.61
N LEU A 493 -14.05 12.47 6.67
CA LEU A 493 -15.38 11.91 6.91
C LEU A 493 -15.32 10.39 7.14
N VAL A 494 -14.55 9.66 6.32
CA VAL A 494 -14.31 8.22 6.51
C VAL A 494 -13.74 7.95 7.89
N ALA A 495 -12.80 8.76 8.36
CA ALA A 495 -12.23 8.60 9.69
C ALA A 495 -13.24 8.85 10.82
N ASP A 496 -14.07 9.89 10.71
CA ASP A 496 -15.14 10.15 11.68
C ASP A 496 -16.12 8.98 11.76
N LEU A 497 -16.46 8.39 10.60
CA LEU A 497 -17.30 7.20 10.52
C LEU A 497 -16.60 5.98 11.15
N LEU A 498 -15.32 5.74 10.86
CA LEU A 498 -14.54 4.67 11.47
C LEU A 498 -14.47 4.81 13.00
N TYR A 499 -14.23 6.02 13.50
CA TYR A 499 -14.25 6.31 14.94
C TYR A 499 -15.61 5.96 15.57
N SER A 500 -16.72 6.40 14.95
CA SER A 500 -18.08 6.09 15.42
C SER A 500 -18.45 4.60 15.36
N ALA A 501 -17.82 3.84 14.46
CA ALA A 501 -18.01 2.40 14.32
C ALA A 501 -17.18 1.60 15.33
N LEU A 502 -15.99 2.11 15.68
CA LEU A 502 -15.07 1.49 16.63
C LEU A 502 -15.43 1.80 18.08
N ASP A 503 -15.93 3.00 18.39
CA ASP A 503 -16.38 3.37 19.74
C ASP A 503 -17.92 3.33 19.89
N PRO A 504 -18.50 2.26 20.48
CA PRO A 504 -19.94 2.18 20.72
C PRO A 504 -20.44 3.18 21.76
N ARG A 505 -19.58 3.78 22.61
CA ARG A 505 -19.99 4.77 23.62
C ARG A 505 -20.47 6.07 22.99
N VAL A 506 -19.92 6.40 21.82
CA VAL A 506 -20.29 7.56 21.01
C VAL A 506 -21.72 7.44 20.47
N ARG A 507 -22.23 6.23 20.28
CA ARG A 507 -23.62 5.96 19.83
C ARG A 507 -24.67 6.19 20.92
N VAL A 508 -24.31 6.10 22.20
CA VAL A 508 -25.26 6.19 23.33
C VAL A 508 -25.66 7.65 23.64
N LYS A 509 -24.92 8.63 23.13
CA LYS A 509 -25.20 10.07 23.31
C LYS A 509 -25.76 10.76 22.05
N ALA A 510 -26.07 10.01 21.01
CA ALA A 510 -26.47 10.53 19.70
C ALA A 510 -27.99 10.49 19.49
#